data_AF-A0A967UBL1-F1
#
_entry.id   AF-A0A967UBL1-F1
#
_cell.length_a   1.000
_cell.length_b   1.000
_cell.length_c   1.000
_cell.angle_alpha   90.00
_cell.angle_beta   90.00
_cell.angle_gamma   90.00
#
_symmetry.space_group_name_H-M   'P 1'
#
loop_
_entity.id
_entity.type
_entity.pdbx_description
1 polymer ?
#
loop_
_entity_poly.entity_id
_entity_poly.type
_entity_poly.pdbx_seq_one_letter_code
_entity_poly.pdbx_strand_id
1 'polypeptide(L)'
;IRYADGLEHILLLISTPLDDVTSYFSFVVWRNDDHSVDPEETIAFDRAIGAEDKAMLERVPGPLPLGQTDLVSVQSDRPSVDWRRRFLSLVTSTMV
;
A
#
# COMPACT_ATOMS: atom_id res chain seq x y z
N ILE A 1 8.20 -5.79 10.18
CA ILE A 1 8.93 -4.79 11.00
C ILE A 1 9.29 -5.49 12.30
N ARG A 2 10.57 -5.43 12.69
CA ARG A 2 11.09 -6.06 13.91
C ARG A 2 11.63 -4.96 14.82
N TYR A 3 11.15 -4.94 16.06
CA TYR A 3 11.55 -3.97 17.07
C TYR A 3 12.67 -4.55 17.95
N ALA A 4 13.36 -3.68 18.69
CA ALA A 4 14.51 -4.08 19.51
C ALA A 4 14.10 -4.91 20.74
N ASP A 5 12.85 -4.80 21.18
CA ASP A 5 12.23 -5.52 22.28
C ASP A 5 11.78 -6.96 21.91
N GLY A 6 11.95 -7.38 20.65
CA GLY A 6 11.55 -8.69 20.16
C GLY A 6 10.12 -8.75 19.63
N LEU A 7 9.35 -7.65 19.69
CA LEU A 7 8.08 -7.55 19.01
C LEU A 7 8.29 -7.45 17.49
N GLU A 8 7.36 -8.05 16.78
CA GLU A 8 7.34 -8.15 15.33
C GLU A 8 5.93 -7.96 14.83
N HIS A 9 5.80 -7.22 13.73
CA HIS A 9 4.58 -7.23 12.96
C HIS A 9 4.81 -7.35 11.47
N ILE A 10 3.79 -7.85 10.78
CA ILE A 10 3.73 -7.93 9.33
C ILE A 10 2.51 -7.13 8.89
N LEU A 11 2.75 -6.23 7.95
CA LEU A 11 1.72 -5.45 7.31
C LEU A 11 1.46 -6.02 5.92
N LEU A 12 0.20 -6.37 5.66
CA LEU A 12 -0.29 -6.70 4.34
C LEU A 12 -1.25 -5.61 3.89
N LEU A 13 -0.82 -4.86 2.87
CA LEU A 13 -1.64 -3.91 2.14
C LEU A 13 -2.09 -4.55 0.84
N ILE A 14 -3.39 -4.50 0.58
CA ILE A 14 -3.97 -4.98 -0.68
C ILE A 14 -4.85 -3.87 -1.25
N SER A 15 -4.58 -3.51 -2.51
CA SER A 15 -5.48 -2.69 -3.33
C SER A 15 -6.19 -3.59 -4.33
N THR A 16 -7.50 -3.74 -4.17
CA THR A 16 -8.33 -4.55 -5.08
C THR A 16 -9.11 -3.61 -6.00
N PRO A 17 -8.79 -3.56 -7.31
CA PRO A 17 -9.49 -2.66 -8.23
C PRO A 17 -10.97 -3.03 -8.33
N LEU A 18 -11.83 -2.01 -8.28
CA LEU A 18 -13.27 -2.13 -8.54
C LEU A 18 -13.59 -1.63 -9.95
N ASP A 19 -12.98 -0.51 -10.32
CA ASP A 19 -12.96 0.08 -11.65
C ASP A 19 -11.63 0.82 -11.88
N ASP A 20 -11.54 1.66 -12.92
CA ASP A 20 -10.32 2.36 -13.31
C ASP A 20 -9.85 3.42 -12.29
N VAL A 21 -10.74 3.89 -11.40
CA VAL A 21 -10.47 5.00 -10.47
C VAL A 21 -10.86 4.69 -9.02
N THR A 22 -11.46 3.54 -8.75
CA THR A 22 -11.82 3.10 -7.40
C THR A 22 -11.26 1.72 -7.05
N SER A 23 -10.89 1.54 -5.79
CA SER A 23 -10.40 0.26 -5.27
C SER A 23 -10.78 0.08 -3.80
N TYR A 24 -10.87 -1.17 -3.36
CA TYR A 24 -10.79 -1.45 -1.93
C TYR A 24 -9.34 -1.37 -1.47
N PHE A 25 -9.13 -0.69 -0.35
CA PHE A 25 -7.83 -0.57 0.29
C PHE A 25 -7.86 -1.28 1.64
N SER A 26 -7.29 -2.48 1.68
CA SER A 26 -7.34 -3.40 2.81
C SER A 26 -6.01 -3.42 3.55
N PHE A 27 -6.07 -3.23 4.86
CA PHE A 27 -4.95 -3.33 5.78
C PHE A 27 -5.13 -4.53 6.69
N VAL A 28 -4.13 -5.41 6.73
CA VAL A 28 -4.06 -6.50 7.69
C VAL A 28 -2.74 -6.41 8.43
N VAL A 29 -2.82 -6.32 9.76
CA VAL A 29 -1.66 -6.28 10.65
C VAL A 29 -1.63 -7.55 11.47
N TRP A 30 -0.59 -8.36 11.31
CA TRP A 30 -0.31 -9.49 12.19
C TRP A 30 0.81 -9.14 13.15
N ARG A 31 0.58 -9.34 14.45
CA ARG A 31 1.53 -9.03 15.51
C ARG A 31 1.80 -10.29 16.34
N ASN A 32 3.04 -10.51 16.76
CA ASN A 32 3.37 -11.49 17.82
C ASN A 32 3.18 -10.87 19.21
N ASP A 33 2.04 -10.20 19.38
CA ASP A 33 1.74 -9.29 20.49
C ASP A 33 1.97 -9.91 21.87
N ASP A 34 2.45 -9.12 22.82
CA ASP A 34 2.63 -9.50 24.23
C ASP A 34 1.50 -8.97 25.12
N HIS A 35 0.49 -8.32 24.52
CA HIS A 35 -0.69 -7.74 25.16
C HIS A 35 -0.38 -6.63 26.18
N SER A 36 0.79 -6.00 26.08
CA SER A 36 1.16 -4.85 26.92
C SER A 36 0.46 -3.54 26.52
N VAL A 37 -0.10 -3.48 25.30
CA VAL A 37 -0.81 -2.34 24.72
C VAL A 37 -2.28 -2.69 24.52
N ASP A 38 -3.18 -1.73 24.72
CA ASP A 38 -4.61 -1.91 24.46
C ASP A 38 -4.85 -2.21 22.95
N PRO A 39 -5.52 -3.34 22.62
CA PRO A 39 -5.87 -3.67 21.24
C PRO A 39 -6.69 -2.56 20.54
N GLU A 40 -7.57 -1.86 21.26
CA GLU A 40 -8.39 -0.80 20.67
C GLU A 40 -7.56 0.44 20.30
N GLU A 41 -6.55 0.77 21.11
CA GLU A 41 -5.60 1.85 20.78
C GLU A 41 -4.79 1.50 19.53
N THR A 42 -4.37 0.24 19.40
CA THR A 42 -3.68 -0.24 18.19
C THR A 42 -4.56 -0.11 16.95
N ILE A 43 -5.80 -0.58 17.02
CA ILE A 43 -6.75 -0.51 15.90
C ILE A 43 -7.05 0.95 15.54
N ALA A 44 -7.22 1.83 16.52
CA ALA A 44 -7.45 3.24 16.29
C ALA A 44 -6.26 3.91 15.58
N PHE A 45 -5.03 3.57 15.99
CA PHE A 45 -3.81 4.06 15.35
C PHE A 45 -3.71 3.61 13.89
N ASP A 46 -3.90 2.32 13.60
CA ASP A 46 -3.84 1.80 12.23
C ASP A 46 -4.93 2.41 11.32
N ARG A 47 -6.12 2.66 11.87
CA ARG A 47 -7.21 3.37 11.16
C ARG A 47 -6.84 4.81 10.83
N ALA A 48 -6.16 5.51 11.74
CA ALA A 48 -5.74 6.89 11.52
C ALA A 48 -4.73 6.98 10.36
N ILE A 49 -3.77 6.05 10.29
CA ILE A 49 -2.82 5.95 9.17
C ILE A 49 -3.57 5.72 7.85
N GLY A 50 -4.49 4.76 7.81
CA GLY A 50 -5.27 4.49 6.61
C GLY A 50 -6.11 5.69 6.14
N ALA A 51 -6.61 6.51 7.08
CA ALA A 51 -7.34 7.74 6.77
C ALA A 51 -6.42 8.83 6.19
N GLU A 52 -5.20 8.96 6.71
CA GLU A 52 -4.18 9.88 6.17
C GLU A 52 -3.79 9.49 4.74
N ASP A 53 -3.46 8.22 4.51
CA ASP A 53 -3.11 7.69 3.19
C ASP A 53 -4.24 7.90 2.19
N LYS A 54 -5.48 7.60 2.58
CA LYS A 54 -6.66 7.83 1.74
C LYS A 54 -6.77 9.30 1.34
N ALA A 55 -6.67 10.22 2.31
CA ALA A 55 -6.80 11.65 2.04
C ALA A 55 -5.68 12.18 1.11
N MET A 56 -4.51 11.57 1.14
CA MET A 56 -3.42 11.87 0.21
C MET A 56 -3.70 11.31 -1.20
N LEU A 57 -4.08 10.03 -1.31
CA LEU A 57 -4.33 9.36 -2.58
C LEU A 57 -5.49 9.98 -3.35
N GLU A 58 -6.55 10.41 -2.67
CA GLU A 58 -7.72 11.05 -3.29
C GLU A 58 -7.41 12.43 -3.91
N ARG A 59 -6.20 12.98 -3.70
CA ARG A 59 -5.73 14.20 -4.39
C ARG A 59 -5.12 13.93 -5.76
N VAL A 60 -4.85 12.66 -6.10
CA VAL A 60 -4.27 12.28 -7.38
C VAL A 60 -5.39 11.83 -8.33
N PRO A 61 -5.74 12.63 -9.34
CA PRO A 61 -6.86 12.31 -10.21
C PRO A 61 -6.48 11.29 -11.29
N GLY A 62 -7.49 10.55 -11.75
CA GLY A 62 -7.37 9.65 -12.90
C GLY A 62 -6.83 8.25 -12.55
N PRO A 63 -6.66 7.40 -13.58
CA PRO A 63 -6.18 6.04 -13.38
C PRO A 63 -4.70 6.01 -13.00
N LEU A 64 -4.26 4.88 -12.44
CA LEU A 64 -2.86 4.64 -12.10
C LEU A 64 -1.97 4.68 -13.37
N PRO A 65 -1.00 5.62 -13.47
CA PRO A 65 -0.12 5.72 -14.64
C PRO A 65 0.91 4.58 -14.69
N LEU A 66 0.82 3.72 -15.70
CA LEU A 66 1.73 2.59 -15.91
C LEU A 66 2.83 2.85 -16.96
N GLY A 67 2.71 3.92 -17.76
CA GLY A 67 3.69 4.28 -18.77
C GLY A 67 5.01 4.73 -18.17
N GLN A 68 6.09 4.49 -18.91
CA GLN A 68 7.46 4.75 -18.45
C GLN A 68 7.75 6.24 -18.24
N THR A 69 7.04 7.12 -18.94
CA THR A 69 7.25 8.58 -18.93
C THR A 69 6.06 9.35 -18.37
N ASP A 70 5.05 8.66 -17.81
CA ASP A 70 3.81 9.29 -17.34
C ASP A 70 4.02 10.13 -16.07
N LEU A 71 5.09 9.86 -15.32
CA LEU A 71 5.41 10.52 -14.06
C LEU A 71 6.86 10.97 -14.01
N VAL A 72 7.11 12.13 -13.37
CA VAL A 72 8.45 12.54 -12.96
C VAL A 72 8.77 11.85 -11.63
N SER A 73 9.85 11.09 -11.59
CA SER A 73 10.25 10.29 -10.42
C SER A 73 11.45 10.91 -9.71
N VAL A 74 11.47 10.82 -8.38
CA VAL A 74 12.63 11.11 -7.53
C VAL A 74 13.31 9.82 -7.09
N GLN A 75 14.45 9.92 -6.39
CA GLN A 75 15.25 8.75 -5.98
C GLN A 75 14.45 7.73 -5.15
N SER A 76 13.53 8.19 -4.29
CA SER A 76 12.70 7.33 -3.45
C SER A 76 11.67 6.51 -4.24
N ASP A 77 11.37 6.88 -5.49
CA ASP A 77 10.37 6.20 -6.31
C ASP A 77 10.91 4.98 -7.04
N ARG A 78 12.21 4.69 -6.94
CA ARG A 78 12.81 3.53 -7.61
C ARG A 78 12.04 2.21 -7.36
N PRO A 79 11.57 1.88 -6.14
CA PRO A 79 10.75 0.69 -5.94
C PRO A 79 9.40 0.74 -6.66
N SER A 80 8.72 1.89 -6.67
CA SER A 80 7.41 2.04 -7.33
C SER A 80 7.53 1.96 -8.85
N VAL A 81 8.61 2.49 -9.42
CA VAL A 81 8.94 2.37 -10.85
C VAL A 81 9.15 0.90 -11.23
N ASP A 82 9.94 0.15 -10.46
CA ASP A 82 10.16 -1.26 -10.77
C ASP A 82 8.89 -2.11 -10.60
N TRP A 83 8.09 -1.82 -9.56
CA TRP A 83 6.80 -2.47 -9.36
C TRP A 83 5.85 -2.22 -10.54
N ARG A 84 5.69 -0.97 -10.98
CA ARG A 84 4.83 -0.62 -12.14
C ARG A 84 5.28 -1.32 -13.42
N ARG A 85 6.59 -1.38 -13.67
CA ARG A 85 7.16 -2.10 -14.82
C ARG A 85 6.79 -3.59 -14.81
N ARG A 86 6.90 -4.26 -13.66
CA ARG A 86 6.54 -5.67 -13.50
C ARG A 86 5.03 -5.88 -13.62
N PHE A 87 4.23 -4.99 -13.02
CA PHE A 87 2.77 -5.04 -13.10
C PHE A 87 2.28 -4.87 -14.54
N LEU A 88 2.81 -3.89 -15.27
CA LEU A 88 2.50 -3.70 -16.69
C LEU A 88 2.85 -4.94 -17.52
N SER A 89 4.02 -5.55 -17.28
CA SER A 89 4.38 -6.81 -17.92
C SER A 89 3.36 -7.91 -17.62
N LEU A 90 2.92 -8.05 -16.37
CA LEU A 90 1.94 -9.06 -15.98
C LEU A 90 0.61 -8.90 -16.71
N VAL A 91 0.05 -7.69 -16.71
CA VAL A 91 -1.29 -7.43 -17.28
C VAL A 91 -1.29 -7.43 -18.81
N THR A 92 -0.16 -7.14 -19.44
CA THR A 92 -0.02 -7.21 -20.91
C THR A 92 0.38 -8.61 -21.39
N SER A 93 1.13 -9.39 -20.59
CA SER A 93 1.52 -10.76 -20.96
C SER A 93 0.37 -11.77 -20.99
N THR A 94 -0.78 -11.46 -20.39
CA THR A 94 -1.97 -12.33 -20.41
C THR A 94 -2.81 -12.18 -21.70
N MET A 95 -2.43 -11.30 -22.63
CA MET A 95 -3.14 -11.10 -23.92
C MET A 95 -2.58 -11.94 -25.09
N VAL A 96 -2.29 -13.23 -24.87
CA VAL A 96 -1.95 -14.20 -25.94
C VAL A 96 -2.92 -15.37 -25.92
#